data_AF-A0A7D9D5M3-F1
#
_entry.id   AF-A0A7D9D5M3-F1
#
_cell.length_a   1.000
_cell.length_b   1.000
_cell.length_c   1.000
_cell.angle_alpha   90.00
_cell.angle_beta   90.00
_cell.angle_gamma   90.00
#
_symmetry.space_group_name_H-M   'P 1'
#
loop_
_entity.id
_entity.type
_entity.pdbx_description
1 polymer ?
#
loop_
_entity_poly.entity_id
_entity_poly.type
_entity_poly.pdbx_seq_one_letter_code
_entity_poly.pdbx_strand_id
1 'polypeptide(L)'
;MSAILLLFTNKVRTDSEEYIYPDIDKVNVTIEGVPNAVFSQGLPKNRFFEEAKRFFCPMWEKLMADEFMSISKFFSNGFALVIDLRSTQDDTTGGGKKIVNTQSGVLLEIKKRATTADVQCNIFVVSNALLNFANRDLSSIQY
;
A
#
# COMPACT_ATOMS: atom_id res chain seq x y z
N MET A 1 7.97 4.89 9.25
CA MET A 1 7.40 4.09 8.14
C MET A 1 6.65 5.03 7.22
N SER A 2 6.89 4.94 5.91
CA SER A 2 6.32 5.84 4.91
C SER A 2 5.05 5.28 4.28
N ALA A 3 5.01 3.98 4.00
CA ALA A 3 3.81 3.31 3.50
C ALA A 3 3.83 1.80 3.74
N ILE A 4 2.68 1.17 3.57
CA ILE A 4 2.54 -0.27 3.40
C ILE A 4 2.10 -0.53 1.96
N LEU A 5 2.83 -1.38 1.25
CA LEU A 5 2.53 -1.77 -0.13
C LEU A 5 2.10 -3.23 -0.16
N LEU A 6 0.95 -3.50 -0.78
CA LEU A 6 0.43 -4.85 -1.00
C LEU A 6 0.39 -5.12 -2.50
N LEU A 7 1.10 -6.17 -2.91
CA LEU A 7 1.14 -6.66 -4.28
C LEU A 7 0.53 -8.05 -4.36
N PHE A 8 -0.36 -8.25 -5.33
CA PHE A 8 -1.12 -9.48 -5.46
C PHE A 8 -0.73 -10.20 -6.74
N THR A 9 -0.48 -11.51 -6.62
CA THR A 9 -0.05 -12.35 -7.75
C THR A 9 -0.84 -13.65 -7.76
N ASN A 10 -0.97 -14.27 -8.93
CA ASN A 10 -1.36 -15.67 -9.01
C ASN A 10 -0.31 -16.55 -8.30
N LYS A 11 -0.72 -17.69 -7.73
CA LYS A 11 0.22 -18.66 -7.12
C LYS A 11 1.25 -19.18 -8.13
N VAL A 12 0.82 -19.39 -9.36
CA VAL A 12 1.71 -19.75 -10.47
C VAL A 12 1.91 -18.48 -11.28
N ARG A 13 3.11 -17.91 -11.21
CA ARG A 13 3.48 -16.69 -11.94
C ARG A 13 4.21 -17.07 -13.22
N THR A 14 3.70 -16.59 -14.35
CA THR A 14 4.35 -16.70 -15.66
C THR A 14 5.10 -15.42 -16.04
N ASP A 15 4.67 -14.28 -15.51
CA ASP A 15 5.27 -12.97 -15.73
C ASP A 15 5.72 -12.37 -14.39
N SER A 16 6.89 -11.76 -14.34
CA SER A 16 7.38 -11.10 -13.13
C SER A 16 6.78 -9.73 -12.86
N GLU A 17 6.21 -9.10 -13.87
CA GLU A 17 5.67 -7.76 -13.82
C GLU A 17 4.14 -7.73 -13.67
N GLU A 18 3.49 -8.91 -13.72
CA GLU A 18 2.05 -9.02 -13.60
C GLU A 18 1.58 -9.01 -12.14
N TYR A 19 0.81 -7.98 -11.81
CA TYR A 19 0.12 -7.84 -10.53
C TYR A 19 -1.39 -7.69 -10.73
N ILE A 20 -2.15 -8.57 -10.09
CA ILE A 20 -3.58 -8.73 -10.34
C ILE A 20 -4.42 -7.98 -9.32
N TYR A 21 -5.61 -7.53 -9.72
CA TYR A 21 -6.59 -6.98 -8.80
C TYR A 21 -7.45 -8.10 -8.17
N PRO A 22 -7.44 -8.29 -6.84
CA PRO A 22 -8.09 -9.43 -6.19
C PRO A 22 -9.53 -9.12 -5.72
N ASP A 23 -10.26 -8.30 -6.48
CA ASP A 23 -11.66 -7.92 -6.20
C ASP A 23 -11.91 -7.26 -4.82
N ILE A 24 -10.99 -6.37 -4.42
CA ILE A 24 -11.12 -5.57 -3.17
C ILE A 24 -12.08 -4.40 -3.40
N ASP A 25 -13.10 -4.29 -2.56
CA ASP A 25 -14.06 -3.19 -2.60
C ASP A 25 -13.62 -2.01 -1.73
N LYS A 26 -13.06 -2.33 -0.55
CA LYS A 26 -12.74 -1.33 0.49
C LYS A 26 -11.64 -1.83 1.42
N VAL A 27 -10.81 -0.91 1.90
CA VAL A 27 -9.80 -1.17 2.93
C VAL A 27 -9.99 -0.21 4.11
N ASN A 28 -10.14 -0.74 5.32
CA ASN A 28 -10.10 0.08 6.53
C ASN A 28 -8.73 -0.07 7.20
N VAL A 29 -8.22 1.04 7.72
CA VAL A 29 -6.88 1.12 8.32
C VAL A 29 -7.02 1.56 9.77
N THR A 30 -6.60 0.70 10.69
CA THR A 30 -6.53 1.01 12.12
C THR A 30 -5.07 1.09 12.52
N ILE A 31 -4.69 2.18 13.19
CA ILE A 31 -3.32 2.40 13.68
C ILE A 31 -3.41 2.60 15.18
N GLU A 32 -2.70 1.77 15.96
CA GLU A 32 -2.66 1.89 17.43
C GLU A 32 -4.07 1.90 18.07
N GLY A 33 -4.99 1.10 17.52
CA GLY A 33 -6.38 1.02 18.00
C GLY A 33 -7.28 2.18 17.55
N VAL A 34 -6.74 3.18 16.84
CA VAL A 34 -7.54 4.26 16.23
C VAL A 34 -8.04 3.82 14.86
N PRO A 35 -9.34 3.53 14.69
CA PRO A 35 -9.89 3.11 13.41
C PRO A 35 -9.89 4.29 12.43
N ASN A 36 -9.77 3.99 11.13
CA ASN A 36 -9.83 4.97 10.06
C ASN A 36 -8.82 6.13 10.20
N ALA A 37 -7.66 5.82 10.81
CA ALA A 37 -6.62 6.81 11.15
C ALA A 37 -6.00 7.51 9.93
N VAL A 38 -6.13 6.91 8.74
CA VAL A 38 -5.65 7.46 7.46
C VAL A 38 -6.82 7.92 6.60
N PHE A 39 -7.87 7.10 6.51
CA PHE A 39 -9.05 7.36 5.69
C PHE A 39 -10.29 7.32 6.57
N SER A 40 -10.92 8.47 6.81
CA SER A 40 -12.06 8.61 7.73
C SER A 40 -13.23 7.66 7.44
N GLN A 41 -13.42 7.30 6.17
CA GLN A 41 -14.45 6.36 5.72
C GLN A 41 -13.86 5.08 5.12
N GLY A 42 -12.60 4.75 5.39
CA GLY A 42 -11.85 3.71 4.68
C GLY A 42 -11.46 4.13 3.26
N LEU A 43 -10.58 3.35 2.63
CA LEU A 43 -10.13 3.56 1.25
C LEU A 43 -11.02 2.77 0.29
N PRO A 44 -11.86 3.44 -0.52
CA PRO A 44 -12.70 2.77 -1.51
C PRO A 44 -11.90 2.40 -2.78
N LYS A 45 -12.38 1.38 -3.51
CA LYS A 45 -11.79 0.89 -4.76
C LYS A 45 -11.42 1.99 -5.76
N ASN A 46 -12.34 2.94 -6.00
CA ASN A 46 -12.17 3.98 -7.02
C ASN A 46 -10.97 4.92 -6.72
N ARG A 47 -10.46 4.93 -5.49
CA ARG A 47 -9.29 5.72 -5.10
C ARG A 47 -7.97 4.95 -5.11
N PHE A 48 -7.97 3.63 -5.33
CA PHE A 48 -6.72 2.85 -5.31
C PHE A 48 -5.72 3.35 -6.35
N PHE A 49 -6.17 3.65 -7.56
CA PHE A 49 -5.30 4.18 -8.61
C PHE A 49 -4.76 5.57 -8.24
N GLU A 50 -5.61 6.44 -7.69
CA GLU A 50 -5.20 7.79 -7.27
C GLU A 50 -4.16 7.75 -6.15
N GLU A 51 -4.32 6.87 -5.16
CA GLU A 51 -3.35 6.70 -4.08
C GLU A 51 -2.02 6.13 -4.58
N ALA A 52 -2.05 5.12 -5.47
CA ALA A 52 -0.86 4.57 -6.08
C ALA A 52 -0.13 5.61 -6.96
N LYS A 53 -0.87 6.35 -7.79
CA LYS A 53 -0.35 7.47 -8.60
C LYS A 53 0.24 8.55 -7.69
N ARG A 54 -0.42 8.90 -6.60
CA ARG A 54 0.08 9.91 -5.65
C ARG A 54 1.41 9.49 -5.02
N PHE A 55 1.57 8.21 -4.70
CA PHE A 55 2.74 7.69 -4.01
C PHE A 55 3.94 7.45 -4.94
N PHE A 56 3.73 6.89 -6.12
CA PHE A 56 4.82 6.48 -7.02
C PHE A 56 5.15 7.48 -8.12
N CYS A 57 4.21 8.34 -8.52
CA CYS A 57 4.45 9.27 -9.61
C CYS A 57 5.01 10.59 -9.08
N PRO A 58 6.23 11.01 -9.50
CA PRO A 58 6.78 12.31 -9.13
C PRO A 58 5.84 13.45 -9.53
N MET A 59 5.83 14.53 -8.77
CA MET A 59 4.87 15.64 -9.00
C MET A 59 4.89 16.18 -10.44
N TRP A 60 6.07 16.22 -11.08
CA TRP A 60 6.26 16.71 -12.43
C TRP A 60 5.76 15.74 -13.53
N GLU A 61 5.51 14.46 -13.22
CA GLU A 61 4.97 13.47 -14.16
C GLU A 61 3.48 13.18 -13.94
N LYS A 62 2.86 13.69 -12.87
CA LYS A 62 1.46 13.38 -12.52
C LYS A 62 0.46 13.72 -13.63
N LEU A 63 0.76 14.71 -14.46
CA LEU A 63 -0.06 15.11 -15.61
C LEU A 63 0.03 14.11 -16.78
N MET A 64 1.12 13.35 -16.89
CA MET A 64 1.36 12.37 -17.96
C MET A 64 1.24 10.91 -17.47
N ALA A 65 1.07 10.69 -16.17
CA ALA A 65 1.00 9.35 -15.58
C ALA A 65 -0.02 8.42 -16.26
N ASP A 66 -1.13 9.01 -16.74
CA ASP A 66 -2.21 8.25 -17.38
C ASP A 66 -1.82 7.76 -18.79
N GLU A 67 -0.76 8.31 -19.39
CA GLU A 67 -0.17 7.84 -20.65
C GLU A 67 0.63 6.55 -20.45
N PHE A 68 1.29 6.39 -19.29
CA PHE A 68 2.08 5.20 -18.96
C PHE A 68 1.24 4.09 -18.29
N MET A 69 0.26 4.50 -17.49
CA MET A 69 -0.62 3.62 -16.74
C MET A 69 -2.07 4.14 -16.75
N SER A 70 -2.91 3.54 -17.58
CA SER A 70 -4.35 3.81 -17.54
C SER A 70 -5.01 3.08 -16.36
N ILE A 71 -6.16 3.57 -15.89
CA ILE A 71 -6.98 2.91 -14.86
C ILE A 71 -7.30 1.46 -15.26
N SER A 72 -7.61 1.23 -16.54
CA SER A 72 -7.90 -0.12 -17.05
C SER A 72 -6.70 -1.04 -16.90
N LYS A 73 -5.49 -0.56 -17.27
CA LYS A 73 -4.24 -1.33 -17.13
C LYS A 73 -3.89 -1.59 -15.67
N PHE A 74 -4.09 -0.58 -14.82
CA PHE A 74 -3.88 -0.70 -13.38
C PHE A 74 -4.73 -1.80 -12.75
N PHE A 75 -6.01 -1.93 -13.11
CA PHE A 75 -6.87 -2.98 -12.58
C PHE A 75 -6.73 -4.34 -13.29
N SER A 76 -6.05 -4.41 -14.44
CA SER A 76 -5.85 -5.69 -15.14
C SER A 76 -4.58 -6.42 -14.71
N ASN A 77 -3.41 -5.76 -14.81
CA ASN A 77 -2.11 -6.41 -14.62
C ASN A 77 -1.04 -5.52 -13.96
N GLY A 78 -1.38 -4.29 -13.59
CA GLY A 78 -0.49 -3.35 -12.90
C GLY A 78 -0.95 -2.99 -11.48
N PHE A 79 -1.71 -3.85 -10.82
CA PHE A 79 -2.39 -3.48 -9.59
C PHE A 79 -1.43 -3.38 -8.39
N ALA A 80 -1.50 -2.27 -7.66
CA ALA A 80 -0.81 -2.10 -6.40
C ALA A 80 -1.73 -1.40 -5.39
N LEU A 81 -1.83 -1.96 -4.19
CA LEU A 81 -2.53 -1.30 -3.08
C LEU A 81 -1.49 -0.65 -2.17
N VAL A 82 -1.54 0.68 -2.09
CA VAL A 82 -0.64 1.47 -1.23
C VAL A 82 -1.45 2.12 -0.12
N ILE A 83 -1.02 1.91 1.12
CA ILE A 83 -1.47 2.66 2.28
C ILE A 83 -0.37 3.66 2.61
N ASP A 84 -0.52 4.88 2.11
CA ASP A 84 0.38 5.98 2.40
C ASP A 84 0.21 6.41 3.87
N LEU A 85 1.29 6.35 4.64
CA LEU A 85 1.31 6.66 6.07
C LEU A 85 2.03 7.98 6.36
N ARG A 86 2.37 8.77 5.33
CA ARG A 86 2.96 10.09 5.49
C ARG A 86 1.91 11.09 6.02
N SER A 87 2.34 11.98 6.90
CA SER A 87 1.53 13.08 7.44
C SER A 87 1.35 14.21 6.43
N THR A 88 2.35 14.42 5.58
CA THR A 88 2.36 15.42 4.51
C THR A 88 2.53 14.74 3.15
N GLN A 89 1.95 15.34 2.12
CA GLN A 89 2.02 14.86 0.74
C GLN A 89 3.30 15.31 0.01
N ASP A 90 4.20 15.95 0.75
CA ASP A 90 5.43 16.53 0.25
C ASP A 90 6.53 15.46 0.20
N ASP A 91 7.15 15.28 -0.98
CA ASP A 91 8.27 14.37 -1.18
C ASP A 91 9.59 14.91 -0.61
N THR A 92 9.61 16.15 -0.10
CA THR A 92 10.78 16.86 0.42
C THR A 92 10.85 16.93 1.95
N THR A 93 9.73 16.88 2.67
CA THR A 93 9.70 16.74 4.14
C THR A 93 9.29 15.33 4.55
N GLY A 94 10.25 14.56 5.11
CA GLY A 94 10.04 13.19 5.56
C GLY A 94 9.02 13.06 6.69
N GLY A 95 7.74 12.94 6.34
CA GLY A 95 6.60 12.94 7.28
C GLY A 95 6.04 11.56 7.66
N GLY A 96 6.82 10.47 7.64
CA GLY A 96 6.30 9.13 7.96
C GLY A 96 5.81 8.99 9.41
N LYS A 97 4.76 8.19 9.65
CA LYS A 97 4.35 7.84 11.02
C LYS A 97 5.42 6.98 11.71
N LYS A 98 5.79 7.36 12.94
CA LYS A 98 6.60 6.56 13.85
C LYS A 98 5.68 5.60 14.58
N ILE A 99 5.82 4.31 14.31
CA ILE A 99 5.11 3.22 14.98
C ILE A 99 6.18 2.37 15.63
N VAL A 100 6.33 2.46 16.96
CA VAL A 100 7.38 1.78 17.72
C VAL A 100 6.75 1.19 18.98
N ASN A 101 6.99 -0.10 19.21
CA ASN A 101 6.60 -0.81 20.44
C ASN A 101 5.09 -0.76 20.77
N THR A 102 4.25 -0.86 19.76
CA THR A 102 2.80 -0.77 19.91
C THR A 102 2.20 -2.15 20.12
N GLN A 103 1.35 -2.34 21.14
CA GLN A 103 0.62 -3.61 21.30
C GLN A 103 -0.39 -3.88 20.17
N SER A 104 -0.86 -2.83 19.48
CA SER A 104 -1.94 -2.93 18.49
C SER A 104 -1.51 -2.82 17.02
N GLY A 105 -0.30 -2.33 16.73
CA GLY A 105 0.27 -2.30 15.37
C GLY A 105 -0.55 -1.50 14.35
N VAL A 106 -0.39 -1.87 13.07
CA VAL A 106 -1.25 -1.44 11.97
C VAL A 106 -2.12 -2.63 11.56
N LEU A 107 -3.43 -2.45 11.61
CA LEU A 107 -4.41 -3.43 11.19
C LEU A 107 -5.07 -2.97 9.88
N LEU A 108 -5.01 -3.85 8.88
CA LEU A 108 -5.64 -3.66 7.58
C LEU A 108 -6.83 -4.61 7.46
N GLU A 109 -8.04 -4.05 7.43
CA GLU A 109 -9.25 -4.81 7.14
C GLU A 109 -9.58 -4.67 5.66
N ILE A 110 -9.43 -5.76 4.91
CA ILE A 110 -9.65 -5.79 3.46
C ILE A 110 -11.00 -6.45 3.18
N LYS A 111 -11.97 -5.64 2.74
CA LYS A 111 -13.26 -6.13 2.26
C LYS A 111 -13.13 -6.44 0.78
N LYS A 112 -13.22 -7.73 0.43
CA LYS A 112 -13.17 -8.23 -0.94
C LYS A 112 -14.40 -9.06 -1.29
N ARG A 113 -14.69 -9.20 -2.57
CA ARG A 113 -15.71 -10.13 -3.06
C ARG A 113 -15.20 -11.57 -3.00
N ALA A 114 -16.13 -12.51 -2.86
CA ALA A 114 -15.82 -13.93 -2.94
C ALA A 114 -15.42 -14.27 -4.38
N THR A 115 -14.26 -14.92 -4.53
CA THR A 115 -13.71 -15.37 -5.81
C THR A 115 -13.15 -16.77 -5.62
N THR A 116 -13.12 -17.56 -6.68
CA THR A 116 -12.50 -18.90 -6.69
C THR A 116 -10.99 -18.85 -6.98
N ALA A 117 -10.45 -17.67 -7.28
CA ALA A 117 -9.05 -17.49 -7.61
C ALA A 117 -8.18 -17.50 -6.35
N ASP A 118 -7.18 -18.38 -6.35
CA ASP A 118 -6.14 -18.44 -5.33
C ASP A 118 -5.10 -17.32 -5.57
N VAL A 119 -5.15 -16.29 -4.75
CA VAL A 119 -4.27 -15.12 -4.83
C VAL A 119 -3.23 -15.14 -3.71
N GLN A 120 -1.97 -14.87 -4.05
CA GLN A 120 -0.90 -14.59 -3.09
C GLN A 120 -0.79 -13.09 -2.87
N CYS A 121 -0.74 -12.67 -1.61
CA CYS A 121 -0.47 -11.28 -1.22
C CYS A 121 0.95 -11.16 -0.67
N ASN A 122 1.76 -10.33 -1.30
CA ASN A 122 3.09 -9.95 -0.85
C ASN A 122 3.00 -8.58 -0.18
N ILE A 123 3.47 -8.48 1.06
CA ILE A 123 3.36 -7.26 1.88
C ILE A 123 4.77 -6.66 2.03
N PHE A 124 4.89 -5.38 1.71
CA PHE A 124 6.13 -4.62 1.79
C PHE A 124 5.94 -3.43 2.72
N VAL A 125 6.98 -3.14 3.51
CA VAL A 125 7.06 -1.93 4.31
C VAL A 125 7.98 -0.95 3.59
N VAL A 126 7.45 0.21 3.21
CA VAL A 126 8.23 1.29 2.61
C VAL A 126 8.67 2.23 3.71
N SER A 127 9.98 2.47 3.81
CA SER A 127 10.59 3.24 4.90
C SER A 127 11.68 4.15 4.36
N ASN A 128 11.76 5.36 4.91
CA ASN A 128 12.88 6.29 4.74
C ASN A 128 14.03 6.02 5.73
N ALA A 129 13.93 4.92 6.50
CA ALA A 129 14.89 4.49 7.50
C ALA A 129 15.20 3.00 7.30
N LEU A 130 16.43 2.59 7.63
CA LEU A 130 16.83 1.19 7.61
C LEU A 130 16.13 0.45 8.77
N LEU A 131 15.33 -0.56 8.43
CA LEU A 131 14.63 -1.41 9.38
C LEU A 131 15.39 -2.72 9.54
N ASN A 132 15.92 -2.97 10.74
CA ASN A 132 16.57 -4.23 11.05
C ASN A 132 15.56 -5.14 11.73
N PHE A 133 15.43 -6.36 11.20
CA PHE A 133 14.61 -7.41 11.80
C PHE A 133 15.52 -8.51 12.34
N ALA A 134 15.25 -8.99 13.55
CA ALA A 134 15.91 -10.14 14.15
C ALA A 134 14.84 -11.01 14.80
N ASN A 135 14.94 -12.33 14.63
CA ASN A 135 13.98 -13.29 15.19
C ASN A 135 12.51 -13.01 14.85
N ARG A 136 12.25 -12.46 13.65
CA ARG A 136 10.92 -12.05 13.14
C ARG A 136 10.34 -10.80 13.80
N ASP A 137 11.10 -10.14 14.67
CA ASP A 137 10.72 -8.88 15.31
C ASP A 137 11.58 -7.73 14.79
N LEU A 138 11.01 -6.53 14.80
CA LEU A 138 11.75 -5.30 14.51
C LEU A 138 12.76 -5.05 15.64
N SER A 139 14.05 -5.15 15.34
CA SER A 139 15.14 -5.03 16.32
C SER A 139 15.66 -3.60 16.47
N SER A 140 15.77 -2.86 15.36
CA SER A 140 16.19 -1.46 15.37
C SER A 140 15.78 -0.70 14.12
N ILE A 141 15.73 0.63 14.23
CA ILE A 141 15.48 1.57 13.14
C ILE A 141 16.65 2.54 13.09
N GLN A 142 17.31 2.69 11.95
CA GLN A 142 18.38 3.66 11.72
C GLN A 142 17.91 4.70 10.70
N TYR A 143 18.00 5.97 11.06
CA TYR A 143 17.54 7.12 10.27
C TYR A 143 18.69 7.76 9.51
#